data_AF-A0A7X2MSY2-F1
#
_entry.id   AF-A0A7X2MSY2-F1
#
_cell.length_a   1.000
_cell.length_b   1.000
_cell.length_c   1.000
_cell.angle_alpha   90.00
_cell.angle_beta   90.00
_cell.angle_gamma   90.00
#
_symmetry.space_group_name_H-M   'P 1'
#
loop_
_entity.id
_entity.type
_entity.pdbx_description
1 polymer ?
#
loop_
_entity_poly.entity_id
_entity_poly.type
_entity_poly.pdbx_seq_one_letter_code
_entity_poly.pdbx_strand_id
1 'polypeptide(L)' 'DPEWGAMIASGRTYMLECWWVVTVPGLAILINSLAFNFLGDGLRDLLDPRSE' A
#
# COMPACT_ATOMS: atom_id res chain seq x y z
N ASP A 1 -4.97 16.55 9.02
CA ASP A 1 -4.69 15.25 9.67
C ASP A 1 -3.57 14.51 8.94
N PRO A 2 -2.73 13.72 9.63
CA PRO A 2 -1.62 12.98 9.01
C PRO A 2 -2.14 11.71 8.30
N GLU A 3 -2.88 11.93 7.23
CA GLU A 3 -3.37 10.87 6.35
C GLU A 3 -2.39 10.66 5.21
N TRP A 4 -2.07 9.41 4.89
CA TRP A 4 -1.00 9.07 3.95
C TRP A 4 -1.33 9.55 2.52
N GLY A 5 -2.62 9.57 2.16
CA GLY A 5 -3.09 10.17 0.91
C GLY A 5 -2.93 11.69 0.87
N ALA A 6 -3.15 12.38 1.99
CA ALA A 6 -2.94 13.82 2.11
C ALA A 6 -1.45 14.20 2.05
N MET A 7 -0.56 13.33 2.56
CA MET A 7 0.90 13.49 2.43
C MET A 7 1.37 13.41 0.97
N ILE A 8 0.80 12.48 0.18
CA ILE A 8 1.07 12.37 -1.26
C ILE A 8 0.56 13.61 -2.01
N ALA A 9 -0.65 14.08 -1.68
CA ALA A 9 -1.26 15.22 -2.35
C ALA A 9 -0.50 16.53 -2.11
N SER A 10 0.00 16.75 -0.89
CA SER A 10 0.78 17.92 -0.50
C SER A 10 2.25 17.86 -0.93
N GLY A 11 2.85 16.68 -0.99
CA GLY A 11 4.23 16.47 -1.44
C GLY A 11 4.47 16.70 -2.94
N ARG A 12 3.40 16.80 -3.75
CA ARG A 12 3.49 16.99 -5.21
C ARG A 12 4.26 18.26 -5.61
N THR A 13 4.16 19.32 -4.82
CA THR A 13 4.85 20.60 -5.07
C THR A 13 6.35 20.51 -4.78
N TYR A 14 6.76 19.61 -3.89
CA TYR A 14 8.16 19.37 -3.51
C TYR A 14 8.75 18.12 -4.18
N MET A 15 8.05 17.53 -5.14
CA MET A 15 8.39 16.21 -5.70
C MET A 15 9.73 16.19 -6.42
N LEU A 16 10.15 17.32 -6.99
CA LEU A 16 11.45 17.49 -7.66
C LEU A 16 12.62 17.71 -6.68
N GLU A 17 12.36 18.17 -5.46
CA GLU A 17 13.38 18.53 -4.47
C GLU A 17 13.49 17.47 -3.36
N CYS A 18 12.35 16.93 -2.93
CA CYS A 18 12.18 15.98 -1.84
C CYS A 18 11.29 14.81 -2.27
N TRP A 19 11.72 14.06 -3.30
CA TRP A 19 10.96 12.94 -3.90
C TRP A 19 10.48 11.88 -2.87
N TRP A 20 11.23 11.67 -1.79
CA TRP A 20 10.90 10.72 -0.72
C TRP A 20 9.59 11.04 0.01
N VAL A 21 9.16 12.30 0.04
CA VAL A 21 7.93 12.75 0.72
C VAL A 21 6.68 12.13 0.08
N VAL A 22 6.74 11.83 -1.22
CA VAL A 22 5.66 11.16 -1.95
C VAL A 22 5.90 9.64 -2.00
N THR A 23 7.14 9.20 -2.17
CA THR A 23 7.47 7.77 -2.34
C THR A 23 7.24 6.94 -1.07
N VAL A 24 7.59 7.46 0.11
CA VAL A 24 7.42 6.73 1.38
C VAL A 24 5.95 6.39 1.66
N PRO A 25 5.02 7.35 1.70
CA PRO A 25 3.60 7.03 1.91
C PRO A 25 3.02 6.22 0.74
N GLY A 26 3.47 6.44 -0.50
CA GLY A 26 3.02 5.67 -1.66
C GLY A 26 3.41 4.18 -1.58
N LEU A 27 4.66 3.90 -1.22
CA LEU A 27 5.18 2.55 -1.06
C LEU A 27 4.49 1.84 0.12
N ALA A 28 4.23 2.57 1.18
CA ALA A 28 3.63 2.00 2.36
C ALA A 28 2.13 1.64 2.13
N ILE A 29 1.40 2.41 1.31
CA ILE A 29 0.07 2.00 0.79
C ILE A 29 0.19 0.75 -0.08
N LEU A 30 1.17 0.70 -1.00
CA LEU A 30 1.39 -0.45 -1.89
C LEU A 30 1.65 -1.74 -1.10
N ILE A 31 2.59 -1.70 -0.16
CA ILE A 31 2.95 -2.86 0.68
C ILE A 31 1.74 -3.31 1.50
N ASN A 32 1.00 -2.37 2.09
CA ASN A 32 -0.19 -2.70 2.85
C ASN A 32 -1.25 -3.39 1.98
N SER A 33 -1.51 -2.84 0.78
CA SER A 33 -2.44 -3.43 -0.19
C SER A 33 -2.01 -4.84 -0.60
N LEU A 34 -0.72 -5.05 -0.92
CA LEU A 34 -0.17 -6.36 -1.27
C LEU A 34 -0.25 -7.35 -0.11
N ALA A 35 0.06 -6.92 1.12
CA ALA A 35 -0.02 -7.76 2.30
C ALA A 35 -1.46 -8.24 2.55
N PHE A 36 -2.44 -7.35 2.43
CA PHE A 36 -3.86 -7.72 2.55
C PHE A 36 -4.32 -8.60 1.39
N ASN A 37 -3.84 -8.34 0.17
CA ASN A 37 -4.16 -9.15 -1.01
C ASN A 37 -3.63 -10.59 -0.84
N PHE A 38 -2.37 -10.75 -0.46
CA PHE A 38 -1.77 -12.07 -0.22
C PHE A 38 -2.31 -12.77 1.01
N LEU A 39 -2.65 -12.02 2.08
CA LEU A 39 -3.31 -12.59 3.24
C LEU A 39 -4.70 -13.13 2.87
N GLY A 40 -5.45 -12.38 2.05
CA GLY A 40 -6.75 -12.81 1.55
C GLY A 40 -6.65 -14.05 0.66
N ASP A 41 -5.69 -14.06 -0.26
CA ASP A 41 -5.45 -15.21 -1.15
C ASP A 41 -4.94 -16.43 -0.38
N GLY A 42 -4.00 -16.26 0.56
CA GLY A 42 -3.52 -17.35 1.40
C GLY A 42 -4.61 -17.89 2.35
N LEU A 43 -5.45 -17.01 2.90
CA LEU A 43 -6.61 -17.42 3.70
C LEU A 43 -7.64 -18.15 2.83
N ARG A 44 -7.86 -17.69 1.59
CA ARG A 44 -8.74 -18.36 0.62
C ARG A 44 -8.21 -19.74 0.27
N ASP A 45 -6.93 -19.89 -0.02
CA ASP A 45 -6.30 -21.18 -0.32
C ASP A 45 -6.39 -22.15 0.85
N LEU A 46 -6.27 -21.66 2.09
CA LEU A 46 -6.44 -22.47 3.30
C LEU A 46 -7.91 -22.86 3.57
N LEU A 47 -8.86 -22.01 3.15
CA LEU A 47 -10.30 -22.21 3.37
C LEU A 47 -11.01 -22.88 2.21
N ASP A 48 -10.42 -22.94 1.02
CA ASP A 48 -10.97 -23.61 -0.17
C ASP A 48 -10.57 -25.09 -0.13
N PRO A 49 -11.42 -26.01 0.39
CA PRO A 49 -11.05 -27.41 0.60
C PRO A 49 -11.33 -28.22 -0.69
N ARG A 50 -11.05 -27.63 -1.86
CA ARG A 50 -11.45 -28.21 -3.16
C ARG A 50 -10.30 -28.54 -4.12
N SER A 51 -9.11 -28.78 -3.57
CA SER A 51 -8.13 -29.65 -4.22
C SER A 51 -8.08 -31.00 -3.51
N GLU A 52 -9.23 -31.70 -3.48
CA GLU A 52 -9.46 -33.16 -3.54
C GLU A 52 -10.88 -33.51 -3.09
#